data_AF-A0A378FVP7-F1
#
_entry.id   AF-A0A378FVP7-F1
#
_cell.length_a   1.000
_cell.length_b   1.000
_cell.length_c   1.000
_cell.angle_alpha   90.00
_cell.angle_beta   90.00
_cell.angle_gamma   90.00
#
_symmetry.space_group_name_H-M   'P 1'
#
loop_
_entity.id
_entity.type
_entity.pdbx_description
1 polymer ?
#
loop_
_entity_poly.entity_id
_entity_poly.type
_entity_poly.pdbx_seq_one_letter_code
_entity_poly.pdbx_strand_id
1 'polypeptide(L)' 'MLLMSESRARELGLKPRARVRSMAVVGCDPSIMGYGPVPASKLALKKAAYPPVISTFLK' A
#
# COMPACT_ATOMS: atom_id res chain seq x y z
N MET A 1 -4.01 -8.94 -12.59
CA MET A 1 -3.43 -9.10 -11.24
C MET A 1 -4.23 -10.18 -10.52
N LEU A 2 -3.58 -11.19 -9.94
CA LEU A 2 -4.28 -12.26 -9.21
C LEU A 2 -4.08 -12.03 -7.70
N LEU A 3 -5.19 -11.90 -6.96
CA LEU A 3 -5.18 -11.79 -5.51
C LEU A 3 -5.85 -13.03 -4.92
N MET A 4 -5.26 -13.56 -3.86
CA MET A 4 -5.81 -14.66 -3.09
C MET A 4 -5.26 -14.62 -1.66
N SER A 5 -5.87 -15.39 -0.76
CA SER A 5 -5.32 -15.59 0.56
C SER A 5 -3.97 -16.32 0.48
N GLU A 6 -3.11 -16.06 1.46
CA GLU A 6 -1.79 -16.68 1.53
C GLU A 6 -1.88 -18.20 1.74
N SER A 7 -2.89 -18.68 2.48
CA SER A 7 -3.17 -20.11 2.65
C SER A 7 -3.49 -20.78 1.32
N ARG A 8 -4.37 -20.17 0.51
CA ARG A 8 -4.75 -20.72 -0.78
C ARG A 8 -3.59 -20.71 -1.77
N ALA A 9 -2.75 -19.67 -1.73
CA ALA A 9 -1.54 -19.62 -2.54
C ALA A 9 -0.59 -20.78 -2.22
N ARG A 10 -0.40 -21.10 -0.93
CA ARG A 10 0.43 -22.24 -0.49
C ARG A 10 -0.15 -23.59 -0.92
N GLU A 11 -1.44 -23.81 -0.75
CA GLU A 11 -2.13 -25.05 -1.19
C GLU A 11 -1.97 -25.30 -2.68
N LEU A 12 -2.00 -24.24 -3.49
CA LEU A 12 -1.86 -24.31 -4.95
C LEU A 12 -0.40 -24.32 -5.42
N GLY A 13 0.58 -24.34 -4.51
CA GLY A 13 2.00 -24.29 -4.85
C GLY A 13 2.46 -22.97 -5.48
N LEU A 14 1.68 -21.90 -5.34
CA LEU A 14 1.97 -20.58 -5.90
C LEU A 14 2.83 -19.77 -4.95
N LYS A 15 3.95 -19.23 -5.44
CA LYS A 15 4.84 -18.35 -4.67
C LYS A 15 4.30 -16.91 -4.61
N PRO A 16 3.89 -16.39 -3.43
CA PRO A 16 3.43 -15.01 -3.31
C PRO A 16 4.56 -14.02 -3.63
N ARG A 17 4.28 -13.03 -4.50
CA ARG A 17 5.28 -12.02 -4.90
C ARG A 17 5.26 -10.77 -4.01
N ALA A 18 4.09 -10.43 -3.47
CA ALA A 18 3.88 -9.27 -2.62
C ALA A 18 2.65 -9.49 -1.74
N ARG A 19 2.52 -8.69 -0.67
CA ARG A 19 1.33 -8.63 0.19
C ARG A 19 0.87 -7.19 0.30
N VAL A 20 -0.44 -6.96 0.16
CA VAL A 20 -1.05 -5.66 0.45
C VAL A 20 -1.05 -5.44 1.97
N ARG A 21 -0.31 -4.44 2.45
CA ARG A 21 -0.22 -4.09 3.89
C ARG A 21 -1.27 -3.09 4.30
N SER A 22 -1.50 -2.05 3.51
CA SER A 22 -2.52 -1.04 3.73
C SER A 22 -2.98 -0.41 2.42
N MET A 23 -4.15 0.21 2.47
CA MET A 23 -4.72 1.03 1.40
C MET A 23 -5.31 2.31 2.02
N ALA A 24 -5.22 3.42 1.29
CA ALA A 24 -5.77 4.69 1.71
C ALA A 24 -6.33 5.44 0.51
N VAL A 25 -7.45 6.13 0.76
CA VAL A 25 -8.12 6.99 -0.21
C VAL A 25 -8.36 8.33 0.48
N VAL A 26 -8.11 9.42 -0.23
CA VAL A 26 -8.32 10.78 0.25
C VAL A 26 -8.92 11.62 -0.87
N GLY A 27 -9.83 12.52 -0.52
CA GLY A 27 -10.30 13.56 -1.42
C GLY A 27 -9.37 14.76 -1.38
N CYS A 28 -9.24 15.46 -2.50
CA CYS A 28 -8.59 16.76 -2.58
C CYS A 28 -9.43 17.68 -3.47
N ASP A 29 -9.21 18.99 -3.36
CA ASP A 29 -9.89 19.96 -4.19
C ASP A 29 -9.55 19.73 -5.67
N PRO A 30 -10.54 19.74 -6.58
CA PRO A 30 -10.33 19.49 -8.01
C PRO A 30 -9.27 20.39 -8.65
N SER A 31 -9.14 21.64 -8.16
CA SER A 31 -8.17 22.62 -8.68
C SER A 31 -6.72 22.22 -8.41
N ILE A 32 -6.48 21.39 -7.38
CA ILE A 32 -5.15 20.89 -7.00
C ILE A 32 -5.09 19.36 -6.98
N MET A 33 -5.93 18.70 -7.79
CA MET A 33 -6.09 17.23 -7.75
C MET A 33 -4.78 16.44 -7.86
N GLY A 34 -3.76 17.01 -8.55
CA GLY A 34 -2.44 16.40 -8.70
C GLY A 34 -1.67 16.22 -7.38
N TYR A 35 -2.03 16.94 -6.31
CA TYR A 35 -1.42 16.78 -4.99
C TYR A 35 -2.00 15.60 -4.20
N GLY A 36 -3.10 14.98 -4.64
CA GLY A 36 -3.76 13.85 -3.97
C GLY A 36 -2.88 12.67 -3.54
N PRO A 37 -1.81 12.30 -4.29
CA PRO A 37 -0.90 11.23 -3.88
C PRO A 37 -0.17 11.51 -2.56
N VAL A 38 0.16 12.77 -2.26
CA VAL A 38 0.93 13.12 -1.05
C VAL A 38 0.18 12.80 0.25
N PRO A 39 -1.06 13.27 0.48
CA PRO A 39 -1.85 12.88 1.64
C PRO A 39 -2.25 11.39 1.60
N ALA A 40 -2.50 10.82 0.42
CA ALA A 40 -2.84 9.41 0.27
C ALA A 40 -1.72 8.50 0.79
N SER A 41 -0.47 8.74 0.36
CA SER A 41 0.70 7.97 0.77
C SER A 41 0.98 8.12 2.27
N LYS A 42 0.86 9.33 2.83
CA LYS A 42 1.02 9.55 4.28
C LYS A 42 0.01 8.74 5.09
N LEU A 43 -1.25 8.71 4.67
CA LEU A 43 -2.29 7.94 5.34
C LEU A 43 -2.07 6.42 5.19
N ALA A 44 -1.68 5.95 4.01
CA ALA A 44 -1.38 4.54 3.77
C ALA A 44 -0.23 4.05 4.66
N LEU A 45 0.85 4.82 4.76
CA LEU A 45 2.00 4.49 5.61
C LEU A 45 1.62 4.48 7.09
N LYS A 46 0.87 5.50 7.55
CA LYS A 46 0.35 5.55 8.92
C LYS A 46 -0.51 4.33 9.25
N LYS A 47 -1.39 3.90 8.33
CA LYS A 47 -2.22 2.70 8.50
C LYS A 47 -1.42 1.40 8.53
N ALA A 48 -0.32 1.32 7.78
CA ALA A 48 0.57 0.16 7.78
C ALA A 48 1.63 0.22 8.89
N ALA A 49 1.54 1.20 9.81
CA ALA A 49 2.51 1.43 10.89
C ALA A 49 3.97 1.56 10.40
N TYR A 50 4.18 2.05 9.18
CA TYR A 50 5.53 2.31 8.66
C TYR A 50 5.99 3.73 9.04
N PRO A 51 7.27 3.90 9.41
CA PRO A 51 7.88 5.21 9.58
C PRO A 51 7.94 5.97 8.23
N PRO A 52 8.11 7.31 8.26
CA PRO A 52 8.12 8.11 7.04
C PRO A 52 9.13 7.59 6.00
N VAL A 53 8.71 7.69 4.74
CA VAL A 53 9.15 6.97 3.51
C VAL A 53 10.66 6.74 3.39
N ILE A 54 11.47 7.67 3.89
CA ILE A 54 12.95 7.65 3.80
C ILE A 54 13.54 6.44 4.54
N SER A 55 12.89 5.98 5.61
CA SER A 55 13.44 4.92 6.47
C SER A 55 13.12 3.48 6.02
N THR A 56 12.17 3.30 5.09
CA THR A 56 11.67 1.96 4.69
C THR A 56 12.39 1.39 3.46
N PHE A 57 13.03 2.22 2.64
CA PHE A 57 13.79 1.77 1.45
C PHE A 57 15.28 1.51 1.73
N LEU A 58 15.79 1.92 2.90
CA LEU A 58 17.20 1.78 3.31
C LEU A 58 17.47 0.55 4.20
N LYS A 59 16.50 -0.35 4.35
CA LYS A 59 16.63 -1.63 5.04
C LYS A 59 16.08 -2.73 4.15
#